data_AF-A0A812L3G7-F1
#
_entry.id   AF-A0A812L3G7-F1
#
_cell.length_a   1.000
_cell.length_b   1.000
_cell.length_c   1.000
_cell.angle_alpha   90.00
_cell.angle_beta   90.00
_cell.angle_gamma   90.00
#
_symmetry.space_group_name_H-M   'P 1'
#
loop_
_entity.id
_entity.type
_entity.pdbx_description
1 polymer ?
#
loop_
_entity_poly.entity_id
_entity_poly.type
_entity_poly.pdbx_seq_one_letter_code
_entity_poly.pdbx_strand_id
1 'polypeptide(L)'
;MLNQWTSWPPEPRPGKGIVYEEIWEKCYAKYCASADLLANWNPKDFSYVVKKSDVHSIASVHGDLVELGKRVETSSAAVQAEDKMKLQNYGRTYTENGQPGGTYYKHHKEPKLGPGGIEVWPGL
;
A
#
# COMPACT_ATOMS: atom_id res chain seq x y z
N MET A 1 -39.84 -36.41 -2.67
CA MET A 1 -38.47 -35.96 -2.34
C MET A 1 -38.34 -34.53 -2.82
N LEU A 2 -38.28 -33.56 -1.91
CA LEU A 2 -38.15 -32.13 -2.24
C LEU A 2 -36.80 -31.66 -1.70
N ASN A 3 -35.93 -31.24 -2.63
CA ASN A 3 -34.58 -30.75 -2.36
C ASN A 3 -34.64 -29.49 -1.50
N GLN A 4 -33.95 -29.54 -0.36
CA GLN A 4 -33.72 -28.37 0.48
C GLN A 4 -32.68 -27.48 -0.20
N TRP A 5 -33.14 -26.39 -0.80
CA TRP A 5 -32.30 -25.27 -1.19
C TRP A 5 -31.91 -24.52 0.09
N THR A 6 -30.73 -24.80 0.63
CA THR A 6 -30.13 -23.97 1.68
C THR A 6 -29.75 -22.62 1.05
N SER A 7 -30.60 -21.63 1.27
CA SER A 7 -30.33 -20.23 0.92
C SER A 7 -29.13 -19.72 1.71
N TRP A 8 -28.07 -19.40 0.98
CA TRP A 8 -26.94 -18.63 1.48
C TRP A 8 -27.22 -17.12 1.30
N PRO A 9 -26.91 -16.25 2.28
CA PRO A 9 -26.27 -16.51 3.57
C PRO A 9 -27.29 -16.76 4.71
N PRO A 10 -26.85 -17.35 5.85
CA PRO A 10 -27.72 -17.62 6.98
C PRO A 10 -28.24 -16.33 7.61
N GLU A 11 -29.52 -16.30 7.97
CA GLU A 11 -30.14 -15.19 8.69
C GLU A 11 -29.40 -14.92 10.00
N PRO A 12 -29.17 -13.64 10.36
CA PRO A 12 -28.51 -13.29 11.62
C PRO A 12 -29.37 -13.77 12.80
N ARG A 13 -28.76 -14.54 13.71
CA ARG A 13 -29.39 -14.99 14.96
C ARG A 13 -29.86 -13.77 15.76
N PRO A 14 -31.10 -13.78 16.32
CA PRO A 14 -31.59 -12.67 17.13
C PRO A 14 -30.76 -12.59 18.42
N GLY A 15 -30.01 -11.50 18.60
CA GLY A 15 -29.31 -11.23 19.87
C GLY A 15 -27.98 -10.49 19.82
N LYS A 16 -27.39 -10.24 18.65
CA LYS A 16 -26.24 -9.34 18.51
C LYS A 16 -26.41 -8.48 17.27
N GLY A 17 -26.67 -7.19 17.47
CA GLY A 17 -26.67 -6.23 16.36
C GLY A 17 -25.34 -6.30 15.63
N ILE A 18 -25.38 -6.28 14.30
CA ILE A 18 -24.17 -6.24 13.49
C ILE A 18 -23.53 -4.87 13.71
N VAL A 19 -22.36 -4.85 14.35
CA VAL A 19 -21.57 -3.64 14.49
C VAL A 19 -20.75 -3.50 13.21
N TYR A 20 -21.29 -2.75 12.25
CA TYR A 20 -20.66 -2.54 10.95
C TYR A 20 -19.25 -1.96 11.06
N GLU A 21 -19.01 -1.13 12.08
CA GLU A 21 -17.70 -0.54 12.36
C GLU A 21 -16.64 -1.63 12.59
N GLU A 22 -16.93 -2.65 13.41
CA GLU A 22 -15.97 -3.73 13.69
C GLU A 22 -15.64 -4.57 12.45
N ILE A 23 -16.63 -4.76 11.57
CA ILE A 23 -16.42 -5.49 10.30
C ILE A 23 -15.58 -4.63 9.36
N TRP A 24 -15.90 -3.34 9.28
CA TRP A 24 -15.16 -2.38 8.47
C TRP A 24 -13.71 -2.28 8.93
N GLU A 25 -13.44 -2.10 10.23
CA GLU A 25 -12.09 -2.01 10.80
C GLU A 25 -11.26 -3.25 10.47
N LYS A 26 -11.83 -4.45 10.62
CA LYS A 26 -11.15 -5.72 10.30
C LYS A 26 -10.82 -5.84 8.81
N CYS A 27 -11.74 -5.45 7.94
CA CYS A 27 -11.49 -5.44 6.50
C CYS A 27 -10.45 -4.39 6.11
N TYR A 28 -10.55 -3.18 6.67
CA TYR A 28 -9.63 -2.09 6.43
C TYR A 28 -8.21 -2.44 6.82
N ALA A 29 -8.01 -3.03 8.01
CA ALA A 29 -6.70 -3.50 8.46
C ALA A 29 -6.08 -4.54 7.49
N LYS A 30 -6.88 -5.46 6.95
CA LYS A 30 -6.40 -6.43 5.94
C LYS A 30 -6.00 -5.77 4.63
N TYR A 31 -6.75 -4.75 4.20
CA TYR A 31 -6.42 -3.99 3.00
C TYR A 31 -5.12 -3.19 3.18
N CYS A 32 -4.92 -2.56 4.34
CA CYS A 32 -3.66 -1.89 4.67
C CYS A 32 -2.49 -2.87 4.63
N ALA A 33 -2.58 -4.00 5.34
CA ALA A 33 -1.51 -5.01 5.33
C ALA A 33 -1.21 -5.55 3.92
N SER A 34 -2.24 -5.67 3.07
CA SER A 34 -2.05 -6.06 1.67
C SER A 34 -1.39 -4.96 0.84
N ALA A 35 -1.75 -3.70 1.08
CA ALA A 35 -1.13 -2.55 0.43
C ALA A 35 0.35 -2.42 0.82
N ASP A 36 0.69 -2.67 2.09
CA ASP A 36 2.07 -2.66 2.59
C ASP A 36 2.89 -3.79 1.98
N LEU A 37 2.33 -5.00 1.91
CA LEU A 37 2.99 -6.16 1.28
C LEU A 37 3.25 -5.94 -0.22
N LEU A 38 2.30 -5.33 -0.91
CA LEU A 38 2.36 -5.10 -2.36
C LEU A 38 3.01 -3.76 -2.73
N ALA A 39 3.40 -2.95 -1.74
CA ALA A 39 4.08 -1.70 -1.98
C ALA A 39 5.40 -1.97 -2.71
N ASN A 40 5.49 -1.43 -3.92
CA ASN A 40 6.69 -1.53 -4.74
C ASN A 40 7.70 -0.41 -4.47
N TRP A 41 7.45 0.42 -3.45
CA TRP A 41 8.23 1.60 -3.08
C TRP A 41 8.67 1.56 -1.62
N ASN A 42 9.80 2.20 -1.33
CA ASN A 42 10.34 2.34 0.01
C ASN A 42 9.94 3.69 0.61
N PRO A 43 9.27 3.75 1.77
CA PRO A 43 8.89 5.00 2.42
C PRO A 43 10.07 5.96 2.68
N LYS A 44 11.29 5.43 2.83
CA LYS A 44 12.50 6.22 3.04
C LYS A 44 12.93 7.06 1.83
N ASP A 45 12.37 6.81 0.66
CA ASP A 45 12.68 7.58 -0.56
C ASP A 45 11.84 8.85 -0.68
N PHE A 46 10.93 9.06 0.26
CA PHE A 46 10.09 10.24 0.37
C PHE A 46 10.59 11.12 1.53
N SER A 47 10.47 12.43 1.39
CA SER A 47 11.04 13.39 2.34
C SER A 47 9.99 14.11 3.19
N TYR A 48 8.72 14.06 2.78
CA TYR A 48 7.65 14.86 3.36
C TYR A 48 6.39 14.02 3.64
N VAL A 49 5.60 14.49 4.61
CA VAL A 49 4.26 13.97 4.92
C VAL A 49 3.28 15.14 4.98
N VAL A 50 2.11 14.95 4.40
CA VAL A 50 1.01 15.93 4.45
C VAL A 50 0.01 15.51 5.53
N LYS A 51 -0.21 16.36 6.53
CA LYS A 51 -1.19 16.15 7.60
C LYS A 51 -2.09 17.37 7.72
N LYS A 52 -3.41 17.21 7.52
CA LYS A 52 -4.40 18.29 7.63
C LYS A 52 -3.99 19.56 6.85
N SER A 53 -3.50 19.37 5.63
CA SER A 53 -3.01 20.43 4.71
C SER A 53 -1.65 21.04 5.04
N ASP A 54 -1.02 20.67 6.16
CA ASP A 54 0.34 21.09 6.49
C ASP A 54 1.37 20.06 5.99
N VAL A 55 2.48 20.56 5.45
CA VAL A 55 3.61 19.74 5.00
C VAL A 55 4.65 19.68 6.11
N HIS A 56 5.04 18.46 6.48
CA HIS A 56 6.06 18.18 7.48
C HIS A 56 7.21 17.40 6.85
N SER A 57 8.45 17.68 7.26
CA SER A 57 9.58 16.81 6.94
C SER A 57 9.46 15.48 7.68
N ILE A 58 9.95 14.40 7.10
CA ILE A 58 10.05 13.10 7.81
C ILE A 58 11.27 13.15 8.73
N ALA A 59 11.08 12.96 10.03
CA ALA A 59 12.17 12.92 11.01
C ALA A 59 12.80 11.53 11.09
N SER A 60 11.96 10.50 11.14
CA SER A 60 12.39 9.10 11.14
C SER A 60 11.26 8.20 10.64
N VAL A 61 11.61 7.04 10.11
CA VAL A 61 10.66 5.99 9.70
C VAL A 61 11.00 4.72 10.48
N HIS A 62 10.11 4.35 11.41
CA HIS A 62 10.23 3.15 12.25
C HIS A 62 9.17 2.13 11.80
N GLY A 63 9.53 1.27 10.85
CA GLY A 63 8.55 0.37 10.23
C GLY A 63 7.44 1.17 9.57
N ASP A 64 6.20 1.02 10.07
CA ASP A 64 5.00 1.67 9.55
C ASP A 64 4.74 3.04 10.22
N LEU A 65 5.52 3.40 11.24
CA LEU A 65 5.38 4.67 11.97
C LEU A 65 6.32 5.72 11.36
N VAL A 66 5.72 6.81 10.88
CA VAL A 66 6.44 7.99 10.42
C VAL A 66 6.40 9.07 11.49
N GLU A 67 7.57 9.45 12.00
CA GLU A 67 7.69 10.56 12.94
C GLU A 67 7.69 11.89 12.17
N LEU A 68 6.72 12.73 12.51
CA LEU A 68 6.56 14.07 11.93
C LEU A 68 7.67 14.98 12.45
N GLY A 69 8.47 15.48 11.52
CA GLY A 69 9.47 16.51 11.78
C GLY A 69 8.90 17.93 11.70
N LYS A 70 9.76 18.87 11.35
CA LYS A 70 9.42 20.29 11.29
C LYS A 70 8.40 20.56 10.19
N ARG A 71 7.50 21.52 10.45
CA ARG A 71 6.63 22.07 9.41
C ARG A 71 7.49 22.81 8.38
N VAL A 72 7.23 22.58 7.11
CA VAL A 72 7.94 23.19 5.98
C VAL A 72 6.95 24.04 5.19
N GLU A 73 7.36 25.23 4.77
CA GLU A 73 6.58 26.11 3.88
C GLU A 73 6.67 25.63 2.42
N THR A 74 6.25 24.40 2.17
CA THR A 74 6.11 23.85 0.82
C THR A 74 4.62 23.62 0.54
N SER A 75 4.20 23.89 -0.70
CA SER A 75 2.85 23.56 -1.15
C SER A 75 2.64 22.05 -1.18
N SER A 76 1.55 21.57 -0.58
CA SER A 76 1.15 20.15 -0.65
C SER A 76 0.99 19.67 -2.09
N ALA A 77 0.55 20.54 -3.01
CA ALA A 77 0.41 20.22 -4.41
C ALA A 77 1.77 20.00 -5.10
N ALA A 78 2.81 20.74 -4.70
CA ALA A 78 4.16 20.58 -5.25
C ALA A 78 4.77 19.24 -4.79
N VAL A 79 4.63 18.91 -3.51
CA VAL A 79 5.05 17.61 -2.95
C VAL A 79 4.35 16.46 -3.67
N GLN A 80 3.02 16.56 -3.86
CA GLN A 80 2.26 15.55 -4.60
C GLN A 80 2.73 15.38 -6.05
N ALA A 81 3.05 16.47 -6.74
CA ALA A 81 3.55 16.41 -8.11
C ALA A 81 4.91 15.71 -8.21
N GLU A 82 5.82 16.00 -7.27
CA GLU A 82 7.13 15.35 -7.17
C GLU A 82 6.98 13.85 -6.86
N ASP A 83 6.21 13.52 -5.82
CA ASP A 83 6.01 12.13 -5.39
C ASP A 83 5.29 11.31 -6.45
N LYS A 84 4.35 11.91 -7.19
CA LYS A 84 3.71 11.27 -8.34
C LYS A 84 4.72 10.89 -9.41
N MET A 85 5.67 11.78 -9.73
CA MET A 85 6.71 11.49 -10.71
C MET A 85 7.66 10.38 -10.21
N LYS A 86 8.02 10.39 -8.93
CA LYS A 86 8.82 9.34 -8.29
C LYS A 86 8.11 7.98 -8.33
N LEU A 87 6.82 7.95 -7.97
CA LEU A 87 6.01 6.72 -7.94
C LEU A 87 5.78 6.15 -9.35
N GLN A 88 5.47 7.00 -10.34
CA GLN A 88 5.26 6.56 -11.73
C GLN A 88 6.53 5.98 -12.37
N ASN A 89 7.70 6.47 -11.95
CA ASN A 89 8.99 6.01 -12.44
C ASN A 89 9.74 5.18 -11.40
N TYR A 90 9.06 4.68 -10.37
CA TYR A 90 9.75 4.03 -9.26
C TYR A 90 10.49 2.77 -9.73
N GLY A 91 11.79 2.74 -9.43
CA GLY A 91 12.74 1.76 -9.93
C GLY A 91 13.28 2.02 -11.35
N ARG A 92 12.63 2.80 -12.21
CA ARG A 92 13.20 3.03 -13.55
C ARG A 92 14.59 3.65 -13.46
N THR A 93 15.52 3.15 -14.27
CA THR A 93 16.86 3.72 -14.33
C THR A 93 16.79 5.15 -14.84
N TYR A 94 17.38 6.07 -14.09
CA TYR A 94 17.53 7.45 -14.53
C TYR A 94 18.71 7.56 -15.48
N THR A 95 18.57 8.42 -16.49
CA THR A 95 19.66 8.82 -17.37
C THR A 95 20.65 9.70 -16.62
N GLU A 96 21.86 9.89 -17.16
CA GLU A 96 22.88 10.80 -16.60
C GLU A 96 22.37 12.25 -16.44
N ASN A 97 21.34 12.63 -17.20
CA ASN A 97 20.68 13.95 -17.12
C ASN A 97 19.56 14.01 -16.07
N GLY A 98 19.41 13.01 -15.21
CA GLY A 98 18.38 12.97 -14.16
C GLY A 98 16.95 12.79 -14.69
N GLN A 99 16.77 12.48 -15.97
CA GLN A 99 15.47 12.16 -16.57
C GLN A 99 15.21 10.66 -16.51
N PRO A 100 13.96 10.20 -16.29
CA PRO A 100 13.63 8.78 -16.34
C PRO A 100 13.94 8.22 -17.74
N GLY A 101 14.91 7.31 -17.82
CA GLY A 101 15.34 6.67 -19.06
C GLY A 101 14.34 5.62 -19.54
N GLY A 102 14.17 5.53 -20.86
CA GLY A 102 13.08 4.81 -21.50
C GLY A 102 13.14 3.28 -21.43
N THR A 103 11.93 2.71 -21.56
CA THR A 103 11.56 1.30 -21.76
C THR A 103 11.72 0.40 -20.55
N TYR A 104 10.61 -0.26 -20.18
CA TYR A 104 10.44 -1.23 -19.10
C TYR A 104 11.73 -1.96 -18.68
N TYR A 105 11.96 -2.00 -17.36
CA TYR A 105 13.03 -2.75 -16.69
C TYR A 105 13.42 -4.02 -17.44
N LYS A 106 14.64 -4.03 -17.99
CA LYS A 106 15.24 -5.21 -18.65
C LYS A 106 15.49 -6.36 -17.67
N HIS A 107 15.60 -6.05 -16.38
CA HIS A 107 15.77 -7.02 -15.30
C HIS A 107 14.44 -7.16 -14.56
N HIS A 108 13.80 -8.31 -14.75
CA HIS A 108 12.67 -8.75 -13.95
C HIS A 108 13.09 -8.78 -12.47
N LYS A 109 12.25 -8.27 -11.56
CA LYS A 109 12.42 -8.57 -10.13
C LYS A 109 12.34 -10.09 -10.00
N GLU A 110 13.37 -10.70 -9.41
CA GLU A 110 13.32 -12.13 -9.09
C GLU A 110 12.14 -12.37 -8.14
N PRO A 111 11.29 -13.36 -8.43
CA PRO A 111 10.16 -13.66 -7.57
C PRO A 111 10.70 -14.06 -6.19
N LYS A 112 10.17 -13.42 -5.15
CA LYS A 112 10.40 -13.88 -3.78
C LYS A 112 9.75 -15.26 -3.65
N LEU A 113 10.53 -16.29 -3.35
CA LEU A 113 10.02 -17.63 -3.05
C LEU A 113 9.88 -17.76 -1.53
N GLY A 114 8.70 -18.15 -1.04
CA GLY A 114 8.43 -18.32 0.39
C GLY A 114 7.20 -17.54 0.89
N PRO A 115 6.96 -17.50 2.22
CA PRO A 115 5.78 -16.87 2.80
C PRO A 115 5.69 -15.37 2.43
N GLY A 116 4.65 -14.98 1.70
CA GLY A 116 4.50 -13.63 1.14
C GLY A 116 5.10 -13.44 -0.27
N GLY A 117 5.44 -14.54 -0.95
CA GLY A 117 5.95 -14.58 -2.32
C GLY A 117 5.24 -15.65 -3.18
N ILE A 118 5.87 -16.08 -4.29
CA ILE A 118 5.37 -17.19 -5.12
C ILE A 118 5.59 -18.51 -4.35
N GLU A 119 4.50 -19.21 -4.05
CA GLU A 119 4.56 -20.57 -3.51
C GLU A 119 4.60 -21.59 -4.66
N VAL A 120 5.43 -22.63 -4.52
CA VAL A 120 5.51 -23.71 -5.50
C VAL A 120 4.24 -24.54 -5.39
N TRP A 121 3.44 -24.57 -6.46
CA TRP A 121 2.25 -25.41 -6.50
C TRP A 121 2.66 -26.89 -6.41
N PRO A 122 2.09 -27.70 -5.50
CA PRO A 122 2.56 -29.05 -5.19
C PRO A 122 2.22 -30.11 -6.27
N GLY A 123 1.95 -29.68 -7.49
CA GLY A 123 1.40 -30.52 -8.57
C GLY A 123 2.33 -30.77 -9.75
N LEU A 124 3.65 -30.79 -9.54
CA LEU A 124 4.65 -31.18 -10.54
C LEU A 124 5.63 -32.19 -9.94
#